data_AF-A0A0K1PTL2-F1
#
_entry.id   AF-A0A0K1PTL2-F1
#
_cell.length_a   1.000
_cell.length_b   1.000
_cell.length_c   1.000
_cell.angle_alpha   90.00
_cell.angle_beta   90.00
_cell.angle_gamma   90.00
#
_symmetry.space_group_name_H-M   'P 1'
#
loop_
_entity.id
_entity.type
_entity.pdbx_description
1 polymer ?
#
loop_
_entity_poly.entity_id
_entity_poly.type
_entity_poly.pdbx_seq_one_letter_code
_entity_poly.pdbx_strand_id
1 'polypeptide(L)'
;MAKTKAKAKLAGKSVKASKTGKPGAAKAVARTKTKAKAAGGAALRKLDAALRMLETVKTPPIPVEHLVSEGHALARVANKYEKELRRVGVDAKLIASIETRATALAEAQSELALARGRKRTASEIEVEQRGIALRSEMVADGRFALRDDEDAQASLNRIQEGEGLDDLVQDLRDLSAFAKKYEKALAKIGVKVDRKVKDAQKLAASLEEQVVGRRVGDVDEHSAVELRDRAATYLLEAVREIRAAGAYVFRTAPEIAARFRGAYDAQRRAHRTPKDKSKANGATSANGGANTTAS
;
A
#
# COMPACT_ATOMS: atom_id res chain seq x y z
N MET A 1 50.16 46.41 56.44
CA MET A 1 50.22 47.17 55.17
C MET A 1 48.79 47.34 54.67
N ALA A 2 48.16 48.47 54.99
CA ALA A 2 47.83 49.56 54.06
C ALA A 2 46.74 49.16 53.03
N LYS A 3 45.46 49.51 53.31
CA LYS A 3 44.70 50.65 52.72
C LYS A 3 44.16 50.27 51.31
N THR A 4 42.91 50.51 50.86
CA THR A 4 41.87 51.54 51.10
C THR A 4 40.65 51.14 50.24
N LYS A 5 39.41 51.05 50.76
CA LYS A 5 38.29 52.03 50.69
C LYS A 5 37.97 52.68 49.32
N ALA A 6 36.71 52.54 48.89
CA ALA A 6 35.72 53.58 48.48
C ALA A 6 34.55 52.86 47.75
N LYS A 7 33.23 52.92 48.04
CA LYS A 7 32.24 53.89 48.56
C LYS A 7 31.98 55.15 47.71
N ALA A 8 30.86 55.13 46.96
CA ALA A 8 29.85 56.19 46.72
C ALA A 8 28.86 55.63 45.66
N LYS A 9 27.53 55.47 45.78
CA LYS A 9 26.36 56.10 46.43
C LYS A 9 25.81 57.37 45.73
N LEU A 10 24.52 57.25 45.32
CA LEU A 10 23.48 58.26 45.00
C LEU A 10 23.63 58.99 43.65
N ALA A 11 22.57 59.37 42.91
CA ALA A 11 21.23 59.75 43.34
C ALA A 11 20.18 59.68 42.22
N GLY A 12 18.90 59.60 42.64
CA GLY A 12 17.74 60.18 41.93
C GLY A 12 16.99 59.20 41.02
N LYS A 13 15.65 59.11 41.04
CA LYS A 13 14.61 59.85 41.76
C LYS A 13 13.29 59.09 41.56
N SER A 14 12.58 58.86 42.66
CA SER A 14 11.13 58.96 42.90
C SER A 14 10.13 58.58 41.77
N VAL A 15 9.21 57.62 41.86
CA VAL A 15 8.13 57.26 42.84
C VAL A 15 6.74 57.42 42.19
N LYS A 16 6.02 56.30 42.04
CA LYS A 16 4.65 56.01 42.53
C LYS A 16 4.26 54.60 42.02
N ALA A 17 4.25 53.57 42.87
CA ALA A 17 3.11 53.11 43.68
C ALA A 17 1.89 52.79 42.79
N SER A 18 1.38 51.56 42.68
CA SER A 18 0.86 50.68 43.74
C SER A 18 0.97 49.19 43.34
N LYS A 19 1.35 48.25 44.23
CA LYS A 19 0.44 47.38 45.03
C LYS A 19 -0.73 46.85 44.17
N THR A 20 -0.99 45.56 43.99
CA THR A 20 -0.90 44.40 44.91
C THR A 20 -1.37 43.14 44.15
N GLY A 21 -0.87 41.95 44.48
CA GLY A 21 -1.59 40.68 44.21
C GLY A 21 -0.87 39.60 43.40
N LYS A 22 0.00 38.83 44.07
CA LYS A 22 0.37 37.43 43.78
C LYS A 22 -0.87 36.50 43.98
N PRO A 23 -0.86 35.17 43.74
CA PRO A 23 0.14 34.29 43.13
C PRO A 23 -0.47 33.26 42.12
N GLY A 24 0.35 32.40 41.51
CA GLY A 24 -0.14 31.11 41.02
C GLY A 24 0.23 30.75 39.59
N ALA A 25 1.53 30.55 39.31
CA ALA A 25 1.95 29.81 38.13
C ALA A 25 1.79 28.30 38.40
N ALA A 26 0.54 27.82 38.39
CA ALA A 26 0.25 26.41 38.21
C ALA A 26 0.59 26.06 36.75
N LYS A 27 1.54 25.16 36.56
CA LYS A 27 1.87 24.54 35.27
C LYS A 27 0.59 23.90 34.70
N ALA A 28 -0.04 24.59 33.76
CA ALA A 28 -1.09 24.02 32.93
C ALA A 28 -0.45 23.08 31.89
N VAL A 29 -0.44 21.79 32.23
CA VAL A 29 -0.41 20.70 31.26
C VAL A 29 -1.77 20.71 30.57
N ALA A 30 -1.86 21.28 29.37
CA ALA A 30 -3.03 21.06 28.52
C ALA A 30 -2.73 21.31 27.04
N ARG A 31 -2.67 20.19 26.31
CA ARG A 31 -3.13 20.02 24.93
C ARG A 31 -2.35 20.77 23.86
N THR A 32 -1.17 20.25 23.56
CA THR A 32 -0.77 20.11 22.15
C THR A 32 -1.85 19.31 21.43
N LYS A 33 -2.71 20.00 20.67
CA LYS A 33 -3.52 19.37 19.64
C LYS A 33 -2.54 18.81 18.61
N THR A 34 -2.16 17.54 18.76
CA THR A 34 -1.62 16.76 17.66
C THR A 34 -2.68 16.78 16.56
N LYS A 35 -2.47 17.60 15.53
CA LYS A 35 -3.14 17.43 14.24
C LYS A 35 -2.85 15.99 13.82
N ALA A 36 -3.82 15.10 13.96
CA ALA A 36 -3.86 13.88 13.18
C ALA A 36 -3.71 14.31 11.72
N LYS A 37 -2.54 14.07 11.14
CA LYS A 37 -2.26 14.31 9.73
C LYS A 37 -3.25 13.41 8.99
N ALA A 38 -4.32 14.00 8.45
CA ALA A 38 -5.32 13.27 7.69
C ALA A 38 -4.58 12.46 6.61
N ALA A 39 -4.71 11.13 6.67
CA ALA A 39 -4.29 10.24 5.59
C ALA A 39 -4.90 10.75 4.27
N GLY A 40 -4.15 10.71 3.17
CA GLY A 40 -4.48 11.44 1.95
C GLY A 40 -3.51 12.57 1.65
N GLY A 41 -2.91 12.57 0.47
CA GLY A 41 -2.30 13.77 -0.10
C GLY A 41 -3.34 14.87 -0.40
N ALA A 42 -2.90 16.06 -0.80
CA ALA A 42 -3.79 17.21 -0.97
C ALA A 42 -4.73 17.06 -2.19
N ALA A 43 -4.25 16.43 -3.26
CA ALA A 43 -5.04 16.20 -4.45
C ALA A 43 -6.08 15.09 -4.23
N LEU A 44 -5.73 14.02 -3.51
CA LEU A 44 -6.66 12.97 -3.09
C LEU A 44 -7.82 13.52 -2.27
N ARG A 45 -7.53 14.33 -1.24
CA ARG A 45 -8.60 14.95 -0.43
C ARG A 45 -9.53 15.84 -1.26
N LYS A 46 -8.98 16.55 -2.25
CA LYS A 46 -9.77 17.41 -3.14
C LYS A 46 -10.70 16.59 -4.05
N LEU A 47 -10.34 15.35 -4.40
CA LEU A 47 -11.08 14.50 -5.31
C LEU A 47 -11.86 13.37 -4.63
N ASP A 48 -11.76 13.20 -3.31
CA ASP A 48 -12.36 12.09 -2.54
C ASP A 48 -13.84 11.84 -2.90
N ALA A 49 -14.68 12.88 -2.89
CA ALA A 49 -16.09 12.75 -3.26
C ALA A 49 -16.29 12.23 -4.70
N ALA A 50 -15.49 12.72 -5.66
CA ALA A 50 -15.59 12.27 -7.05
C ALA A 50 -15.12 10.82 -7.21
N LEU A 51 -14.06 10.41 -6.50
CA LEU A 51 -13.53 9.05 -6.55
C LEU A 51 -14.50 8.01 -5.96
N ARG A 52 -15.25 8.38 -4.91
CA ARG A 52 -16.27 7.52 -4.29
C ARG A 52 -17.50 7.31 -5.19
N MET A 53 -17.83 8.31 -6.02
CA MET A 53 -18.98 8.26 -6.93
C MET A 53 -18.71 7.47 -8.21
N LEU A 54 -17.49 6.96 -8.42
CA LEU A 54 -17.20 6.10 -9.56
C LEU A 54 -17.88 4.74 -9.39
N GLU A 55 -18.79 4.43 -10.31
CA GLU A 55 -19.50 3.16 -10.39
C GLU A 55 -18.62 2.04 -10.96
N THR A 56 -17.79 2.37 -11.95
CA THR A 56 -16.87 1.42 -12.57
C THR A 56 -15.44 1.76 -12.18
N VAL A 57 -14.74 0.80 -11.59
CA VAL A 57 -13.33 0.92 -11.20
C VAL A 57 -12.52 -0.12 -11.96
N LYS A 58 -11.41 0.31 -12.57
CA LYS A 58 -10.53 -0.54 -13.38
C LYS A 58 -9.09 -0.41 -12.90
N THR A 59 -8.38 -1.53 -12.93
CA THR A 59 -6.94 -1.55 -12.70
C THR A 59 -6.21 -0.78 -13.81
N PRO A 60 -5.16 0.02 -13.49
CA PRO A 60 -4.36 0.73 -14.47
C PRO A 60 -3.87 -0.20 -15.58
N PRO A 61 -4.09 0.14 -16.87
CA PRO A 61 -3.70 -0.71 -18.00
C PRO A 61 -2.20 -0.64 -18.34
N ILE A 62 -1.47 0.27 -17.68
CA ILE A 62 -0.04 0.53 -17.82
C ILE A 62 0.54 0.86 -16.43
N PRO A 63 1.87 0.80 -16.23
CA PRO A 63 2.49 1.22 -14.97
C PRO A 63 2.08 2.65 -14.58
N VAL A 64 1.82 2.86 -13.28
CA VAL A 64 1.22 4.09 -12.77
C VAL A 64 2.11 5.30 -13.03
N GLU A 65 3.42 5.15 -12.93
CA GLU A 65 4.41 6.21 -13.17
C GLU A 65 4.29 6.76 -14.60
N HIS A 66 4.07 5.88 -15.57
CA HIS A 66 3.84 6.29 -16.95
C HIS A 66 2.50 7.01 -17.11
N LEU A 67 1.43 6.50 -16.50
CA LEU A 67 0.11 7.13 -16.57
C LEU A 67 0.09 8.53 -15.94
N VAL A 68 0.77 8.71 -14.80
CA VAL A 68 0.97 10.02 -14.15
C VAL A 68 1.74 10.97 -15.05
N SER A 69 2.87 10.52 -15.61
CA SER A 69 3.70 11.32 -16.52
C SER A 69 2.92 11.74 -17.77
N GLU A 70 2.16 10.82 -18.36
CA GLU A 70 1.26 11.10 -19.48
C GLU A 70 0.15 12.09 -19.11
N GLY A 71 -0.41 12.00 -17.91
CA GLY A 71 -1.38 12.96 -17.38
C GLY A 71 -0.81 14.39 -17.31
N HIS A 72 0.37 14.57 -16.72
CA HIS A 72 1.03 15.87 -16.65
C HIS A 72 1.42 16.41 -18.04
N ALA A 73 1.90 15.55 -18.94
CA ALA A 73 2.20 15.95 -20.31
C ALA A 73 0.93 16.40 -21.05
N LEU A 74 -0.17 15.65 -20.92
CA LEU A 74 -1.44 15.99 -21.53
C LEU A 74 -2.02 17.28 -20.94
N ALA A 75 -1.91 17.51 -19.64
CA ALA A 75 -2.33 18.75 -19.00
C ALA A 75 -1.66 19.97 -19.63
N ARG A 76 -0.34 19.94 -19.85
CA ARG A 76 0.39 21.03 -20.51
C ARG A 76 -0.13 21.30 -21.93
N VAL A 77 -0.35 20.25 -22.72
CA VAL A 77 -0.82 20.38 -24.11
C VAL A 77 -2.28 20.84 -24.15
N ALA A 78 -3.14 20.29 -23.31
CA ALA A 78 -4.56 20.62 -23.25
C ALA A 78 -4.81 22.06 -22.81
N ASN A 79 -4.05 22.56 -21.82
CA ASN A 79 -4.13 23.97 -21.42
C ASN A 79 -3.63 24.91 -22.53
N LYS A 80 -2.59 24.52 -23.27
CA LYS A 80 -2.09 25.31 -24.40
C LYS A 80 -3.12 25.48 -25.52
N TYR A 81 -3.93 24.46 -25.76
CA TYR A 81 -4.94 24.42 -26.84
C TYR A 81 -6.38 24.38 -26.27
N GLU A 82 -6.59 25.00 -25.12
CA GLU A 82 -7.86 24.94 -24.40
C GLU A 82 -9.02 25.46 -25.25
N LYS A 83 -8.81 26.59 -25.96
CA LYS A 83 -9.84 27.23 -26.78
C LYS A 83 -10.35 26.30 -27.88
N GLU A 84 -9.43 25.60 -28.55
CA GLU A 84 -9.74 24.69 -29.64
C GLU A 84 -10.45 23.43 -29.14
N LEU A 85 -10.05 22.89 -27.98
CA LEU A 85 -10.71 21.76 -27.34
C LEU A 85 -12.13 22.12 -26.87
N ARG A 86 -12.31 23.30 -26.27
CA ARG A 86 -13.63 23.78 -25.85
C ARG A 86 -14.58 23.98 -27.02
N ARG A 87 -14.08 24.37 -28.19
CA ARG A 87 -14.89 24.54 -29.40
C ARG A 87 -15.55 23.24 -29.86
N VAL A 88 -14.96 22.08 -29.55
CA VAL A 88 -15.53 20.76 -29.87
C VAL A 88 -16.27 20.13 -28.69
N GLY A 89 -16.55 20.91 -27.63
CA GLY A 89 -17.41 20.49 -26.52
C GLY A 89 -16.69 19.94 -25.29
N VAL A 90 -15.35 19.99 -25.23
CA VAL A 90 -14.61 19.57 -24.03
C VAL A 90 -14.86 20.58 -22.90
N ASP A 91 -15.33 20.12 -21.75
CA ASP A 91 -15.54 20.96 -20.57
C ASP A 91 -14.21 21.56 -20.07
N ALA A 92 -14.19 22.88 -19.84
CA ALA A 92 -13.05 23.60 -19.27
C ALA A 92 -12.65 23.02 -17.90
N LYS A 93 -13.62 22.57 -17.10
CA LYS A 93 -13.35 21.92 -15.81
C LYS A 93 -12.58 20.61 -15.98
N LEU A 94 -12.88 19.85 -17.04
CA LEU A 94 -12.17 18.61 -17.33
C LEU A 94 -10.70 18.89 -17.65
N ILE A 95 -10.44 19.88 -18.53
CA ILE A 95 -9.08 20.32 -18.91
C ILE A 95 -8.29 20.79 -17.69
N ALA A 96 -8.88 21.67 -16.87
CA ALA A 96 -8.25 22.19 -15.66
C ALA A 96 -8.00 21.10 -14.59
N SER A 97 -8.76 20.00 -14.62
CA SER A 97 -8.65 18.94 -13.61
C SER A 97 -7.55 17.91 -13.86
N ILE A 98 -7.02 17.79 -15.09
CA ILE A 98 -6.07 16.71 -15.45
C ILE A 98 -4.87 16.67 -14.50
N GLU A 99 -4.26 17.84 -14.26
CA GLU A 99 -3.09 17.97 -13.38
C GLU A 99 -3.40 17.44 -11.97
N THR A 100 -4.56 17.81 -11.41
CA THR A 100 -4.99 17.36 -10.08
C THR A 100 -5.27 15.85 -10.07
N ARG A 101 -5.85 15.29 -11.14
CA ARG A 101 -6.10 13.85 -11.29
C ARG A 101 -4.79 13.05 -11.34
N ALA A 102 -3.79 13.55 -12.07
CA ALA A 102 -2.46 12.93 -12.15
C ALA A 102 -1.74 12.95 -10.80
N THR A 103 -1.76 14.08 -10.09
CA THR A 103 -1.21 14.19 -8.74
C THR A 103 -1.93 13.27 -7.76
N ALA A 104 -3.27 13.17 -7.82
CA ALA A 104 -4.03 12.27 -6.95
C ALA A 104 -3.68 10.80 -7.18
N LEU A 105 -3.47 10.38 -8.43
CA LEU A 105 -2.98 9.03 -8.74
C LEU A 105 -1.57 8.79 -8.18
N ALA A 106 -0.66 9.76 -8.29
CA ALA A 106 0.69 9.65 -7.72
C ALA A 106 0.67 9.54 -6.18
N GLU A 107 -0.19 10.33 -5.52
CA GLU A 107 -0.43 10.24 -4.09
C GLU A 107 -1.00 8.87 -3.69
N ALA A 108 -2.00 8.34 -4.42
CA ALA A 108 -2.57 7.01 -4.15
C ALA A 108 -1.54 5.88 -4.33
N GLN A 109 -0.69 5.97 -5.35
CA GLN A 109 0.41 5.02 -5.56
C GLN A 109 1.43 5.08 -4.43
N SER A 110 1.68 6.28 -3.88
CA SER A 110 2.57 6.45 -2.72
C SER A 110 1.97 5.83 -1.46
N GLU A 111 0.65 5.97 -1.25
CA GLU A 111 -0.07 5.31 -0.15
C GLU A 111 -0.01 3.79 -0.27
N LEU A 112 -0.21 3.25 -1.48
CA LEU A 112 -0.03 1.82 -1.74
C LEU A 112 1.41 1.36 -1.51
N ALA A 113 2.41 2.13 -1.92
CA ALA A 113 3.81 1.81 -1.68
C ALA A 113 4.16 1.81 -0.18
N LEU A 114 3.55 2.70 0.61
CA LEU A 114 3.69 2.71 2.06
C LEU A 114 2.98 1.51 2.72
N ALA A 115 1.79 1.14 2.23
CA ALA A 115 1.07 -0.04 2.69
C ALA A 115 1.90 -1.32 2.44
N ARG A 116 2.43 -1.47 1.20
CA ARG A 116 3.33 -2.57 0.81
C ARG A 116 4.71 -2.52 1.46
N GLY A 117 5.15 -1.33 1.84
CA GLY A 117 6.48 -1.04 2.39
C GLY A 117 6.61 -1.30 3.89
N ARG A 118 5.54 -1.69 4.60
CA ARG A 118 5.59 -2.13 6.00
C ARG A 118 6.40 -3.44 6.09
N LYS A 119 7.73 -3.32 6.22
CA LYS A 119 8.64 -4.46 6.42
C LYS A 119 8.36 -5.16 7.75
N ARG A 120 8.59 -6.47 7.78
CA ARG A 120 8.58 -7.26 9.03
C ARG A 120 9.58 -6.65 10.01
N THR A 121 9.18 -6.47 11.26
CA THR A 121 10.14 -5.98 12.28
C THR A 121 11.17 -7.07 12.60
N ALA A 122 12.35 -6.71 13.12
CA ALA A 122 13.35 -7.69 13.54
C ALA A 122 12.78 -8.66 14.60
N SER A 123 11.93 -8.15 15.49
CA SER A 123 11.20 -8.95 16.49
C SER A 123 10.24 -9.95 15.82
N GLU A 124 9.51 -9.55 14.79
CA GLU A 124 8.62 -10.45 14.05
C GLU A 124 9.39 -11.60 13.39
N ILE A 125 10.50 -11.27 12.73
CA ILE A 125 11.39 -12.26 12.10
C ILE A 125 11.95 -13.23 13.15
N GLU A 126 12.36 -12.74 14.32
CA GLU A 126 12.88 -13.57 15.40
C GLU A 126 11.81 -14.52 15.97
N VAL A 127 10.56 -14.06 16.12
CA VAL A 127 9.45 -14.90 16.58
C VAL A 127 9.13 -15.99 15.54
N GLU A 128 9.10 -15.64 14.25
CA GLU A 128 8.91 -16.58 13.15
C GLU A 128 10.02 -17.66 13.11
N GLN A 129 11.28 -17.25 13.19
CA GLN A 129 12.42 -18.18 13.23
C GLN A 129 12.37 -19.12 14.43
N ARG A 130 11.98 -18.61 15.61
CA ARG A 130 11.78 -19.47 16.80
C ARG A 130 10.64 -20.46 16.62
N GLY A 131 9.55 -20.05 15.96
CA GLY A 131 8.44 -20.96 15.62
C GLY A 131 8.90 -22.08 14.69
N ILE A 132 9.61 -21.75 13.61
CA ILE A 132 10.15 -22.73 12.64
C ILE A 132 11.11 -23.70 13.34
N ALA A 133 12.02 -23.20 14.16
CA ALA A 133 12.96 -24.03 14.91
C ALA A 133 12.23 -24.99 15.85
N LEU A 134 11.26 -24.49 16.64
CA LEU A 134 10.50 -25.32 17.57
C LEU A 134 9.65 -26.37 16.86
N ARG A 135 8.99 -26.02 15.75
CA ARG A 135 8.26 -26.98 14.91
C ARG A 135 9.18 -28.10 14.45
N SER A 136 10.36 -27.75 13.95
CA SER A 136 11.33 -28.71 13.42
C SER A 136 11.83 -29.65 14.50
N GLU A 137 12.10 -29.11 15.70
CA GLU A 137 12.53 -29.88 16.86
C GLU A 137 11.43 -30.84 17.36
N MET A 138 10.19 -30.35 17.52
CA MET A 138 9.07 -31.19 17.98
C MET A 138 8.72 -32.31 17.00
N VAL A 139 8.87 -32.06 15.69
CA VAL A 139 8.70 -33.11 14.68
C VAL A 139 9.83 -34.13 14.77
N ALA A 140 11.09 -33.71 14.94
CA ALA A 140 12.20 -34.63 15.12
C ALA A 140 12.02 -35.50 16.37
N ASP A 141 11.62 -34.89 17.50
CA ASP A 141 11.29 -35.58 18.75
C ASP A 141 10.19 -36.64 18.53
N GLY A 142 9.10 -36.24 17.86
CA GLY A 142 7.98 -37.12 17.53
C GLY A 142 8.39 -38.27 16.61
N ARG A 143 9.14 -37.96 15.54
CA ARG A 143 9.60 -38.96 14.57
C ARG A 143 10.45 -40.02 15.25
N PHE A 144 11.34 -39.64 16.16
CA PHE A 144 12.20 -40.57 16.87
C PHE A 144 11.47 -41.38 17.94
N ALA A 145 10.63 -40.73 18.75
CA ALA A 145 9.87 -41.37 19.83
C ALA A 145 8.84 -42.38 19.30
N LEU A 146 8.27 -42.11 18.13
CA LEU A 146 7.16 -42.85 17.53
C LEU A 146 7.55 -43.49 16.20
N ARG A 147 8.84 -43.80 16.01
CA ARG A 147 9.39 -44.30 14.73
C ARG A 147 8.73 -45.59 14.22
N ASP A 148 8.19 -46.39 15.14
CA ASP A 148 7.54 -47.67 14.86
C ASP A 148 5.99 -47.54 14.77
N ASP A 149 5.45 -46.33 14.89
CA ASP A 149 4.00 -46.01 14.82
C ASP A 149 3.69 -45.26 13.52
N GLU A 150 3.22 -45.99 12.50
CA GLU A 150 2.95 -45.44 11.15
C GLU A 150 1.89 -44.33 11.16
N ASP A 151 0.85 -44.44 12.00
CA ASP A 151 -0.21 -43.44 12.11
C ASP A 151 0.32 -42.13 12.71
N ALA A 152 1.22 -42.23 13.70
CA ALA A 152 1.91 -41.08 14.27
C ALA A 152 2.82 -40.41 13.24
N GLN A 153 3.57 -41.17 12.43
CA GLN A 153 4.41 -40.63 11.35
C GLN A 153 3.57 -39.91 10.28
N ALA A 154 2.46 -40.53 9.84
CA ALA A 154 1.54 -39.92 8.88
C ALA A 154 0.91 -38.64 9.43
N SER A 155 0.61 -38.60 10.73
CA SER A 155 0.10 -37.39 11.39
C SER A 155 1.15 -36.28 11.44
N LEU A 156 2.41 -36.60 11.73
CA LEU A 156 3.51 -35.61 11.69
C LEU A 156 3.76 -35.06 10.28
N ASN A 157 3.60 -35.88 9.24
CA ASN A 157 3.73 -35.42 7.86
C ASN A 157 2.63 -34.42 7.50
N ARG A 158 1.36 -34.73 7.81
CA ARG A 158 0.23 -33.82 7.58
C ARG A 158 0.39 -32.50 8.33
N ILE A 159 0.92 -32.54 9.56
CA ILE A 159 1.22 -31.35 10.37
C ILE A 159 2.33 -30.49 9.75
N GLN A 160 3.15 -30.99 8.82
CA GLN A 160 4.18 -30.21 8.13
C GLN A 160 3.79 -29.82 6.71
N GLU A 161 2.58 -30.16 6.25
CA GLU A 161 2.10 -29.82 4.91
C GLU A 161 1.64 -28.37 4.88
N GLY A 162 2.46 -27.50 4.32
CA GLY A 162 2.14 -26.08 4.17
C GLY A 162 3.38 -25.20 4.18
N GLU A 163 3.21 -23.97 3.67
CA GLU A 163 4.25 -22.95 3.69
C GLU A 163 3.62 -21.61 4.04
N GLY A 164 4.10 -21.00 5.13
CA GLY A 164 3.67 -19.67 5.53
C GLY A 164 3.48 -19.54 7.03
N LEU A 165 3.11 -18.32 7.43
CA LEU A 165 2.90 -17.98 8.83
C LEU A 165 1.61 -18.58 9.40
N ASP A 166 0.55 -18.64 8.58
CA ASP A 166 -0.74 -19.23 8.94
C ASP A 166 -0.59 -20.74 9.19
N ASP A 167 0.09 -21.43 8.28
CA ASP A 167 0.41 -22.86 8.43
C ASP A 167 1.27 -23.08 9.67
N LEU A 168 2.34 -22.29 9.87
CA LEU A 168 3.19 -22.40 11.06
C LEU A 168 2.42 -22.23 12.38
N VAL A 169 1.43 -21.33 12.45
CA VAL A 169 0.56 -21.17 13.63
C VAL A 169 -0.23 -22.44 13.88
N GLN A 170 -0.80 -23.02 12.83
CA GLN A 170 -1.59 -24.25 12.92
C GLN A 170 -0.72 -25.46 13.26
N ASP A 171 0.45 -25.61 12.64
CA ASP A 171 1.44 -26.63 12.93
C ASP A 171 1.79 -26.64 14.43
N LEU A 172 2.08 -25.47 15.01
CA LEU A 172 2.45 -25.37 16.43
C LEU A 172 1.30 -25.75 17.37
N ARG A 173 0.05 -25.48 16.98
CA ARG A 173 -1.15 -25.91 17.74
C ARG A 173 -1.34 -27.42 17.64
N ASP A 174 -1.22 -27.96 16.44
CA ASP A 174 -1.40 -29.39 16.20
C ASP A 174 -0.27 -30.21 16.82
N LEU A 175 0.97 -29.73 16.78
CA LEU A 175 2.10 -30.29 17.51
C LEU A 175 1.91 -30.22 19.03
N SER A 176 1.29 -29.17 19.55
CA SER A 176 0.95 -29.09 20.97
C SER A 176 -0.08 -30.16 21.37
N ALA A 177 -1.09 -30.38 20.54
CA ALA A 177 -2.09 -31.43 20.75
C ALA A 177 -1.46 -32.84 20.59
N PHE A 178 -0.63 -33.02 19.57
CA PHE A 178 0.12 -34.25 19.30
C PHE A 178 1.03 -34.61 20.48
N ALA A 179 1.79 -33.65 21.00
CA ALA A 179 2.71 -33.88 22.11
C ALA A 179 1.98 -34.31 23.39
N LYS A 180 0.78 -33.77 23.65
CA LYS A 180 -0.08 -34.23 24.76
C LYS A 180 -0.59 -35.64 24.55
N LYS A 181 -1.05 -35.96 23.32
CA LYS A 181 -1.55 -37.30 22.98
C LYS A 181 -0.49 -38.38 23.22
N TYR A 182 0.76 -38.10 22.86
CA TYR A 182 1.88 -39.05 22.93
C TYR A 182 2.87 -38.76 24.06
N GLU A 183 2.41 -38.11 25.14
CA GLU A 183 3.26 -37.62 26.22
C GLU A 183 4.19 -38.71 26.78
N LYS A 184 3.66 -39.91 27.04
CA LYS A 184 4.44 -41.03 27.60
C LYS A 184 5.58 -41.48 26.68
N ALA A 185 5.38 -41.45 25.36
CA ALA A 185 6.40 -41.85 24.40
C ALA A 185 7.51 -40.80 24.30
N LEU A 186 7.12 -39.52 24.27
CA LEU A 186 8.05 -38.39 24.24
C LEU A 186 8.86 -38.26 25.54
N ALA A 187 8.23 -38.49 26.70
CA ALA A 187 8.92 -38.44 27.99
C ALA A 187 10.03 -39.52 28.10
N LYS A 188 9.85 -40.69 27.48
CA LYS A 188 10.88 -41.76 27.48
C LYS A 188 12.17 -41.35 26.79
N ILE A 189 12.12 -40.46 25.81
CA ILE A 189 13.30 -39.94 25.12
C ILE A 189 13.83 -38.64 25.78
N GLY A 190 13.32 -38.27 26.95
CA GLY A 190 13.78 -37.12 27.74
C GLY A 190 13.12 -35.79 27.37
N VAL A 191 12.09 -35.79 26.53
CA VAL A 191 11.37 -34.57 26.14
C VAL A 191 10.53 -34.06 27.30
N LYS A 192 10.71 -32.78 27.65
CA LYS A 192 9.88 -32.08 28.63
C LYS A 192 8.58 -31.60 27.98
N VAL A 193 7.61 -32.51 27.84
CA VAL A 193 6.35 -32.30 27.10
C VAL A 193 5.62 -31.03 27.55
N ASP A 194 5.44 -30.82 28.86
CA ASP A 194 4.78 -29.63 29.40
C ASP A 194 5.43 -28.31 28.96
N ARG A 195 6.77 -28.29 28.89
CA ARG A 195 7.51 -27.10 28.46
C ARG A 195 7.32 -26.88 26.96
N LYS A 196 7.47 -27.92 26.14
CA LYS A 196 7.31 -27.86 24.68
C LYS A 196 5.92 -27.37 24.28
N VAL A 197 4.89 -27.92 24.91
CA VAL A 197 3.50 -27.53 24.70
C VAL A 197 3.30 -26.05 25.05
N LYS A 198 3.80 -25.59 26.21
CA LYS A 198 3.67 -24.18 26.61
C LYS A 198 4.39 -23.24 25.64
N ASP A 199 5.60 -23.61 25.24
CA ASP A 199 6.40 -22.81 24.30
C ASP A 199 5.74 -22.74 22.92
N ALA A 200 5.20 -23.85 22.41
CA ALA A 200 4.50 -23.92 21.13
C ALA A 200 3.19 -23.12 21.15
N GLN A 201 2.38 -23.25 22.21
CA GLN A 201 1.16 -22.46 22.37
C GLN A 201 1.44 -20.95 22.46
N LYS A 202 2.49 -20.57 23.19
CA LYS A 202 2.89 -19.16 23.32
C LYS A 202 3.36 -18.59 21.98
N LEU A 203 4.21 -19.32 21.25
CA LEU A 203 4.67 -18.90 19.94
C LEU A 203 3.52 -18.84 18.93
N ALA A 204 2.61 -19.83 18.92
CA ALA A 204 1.43 -19.81 18.07
C ALA A 204 0.56 -18.57 18.32
N ALA A 205 0.33 -18.20 19.59
CA ALA A 205 -0.42 -16.99 19.94
C ALA A 205 0.29 -15.70 19.49
N SER A 206 1.62 -15.60 19.66
CA SER A 206 2.39 -14.44 19.20
C SER A 206 2.43 -14.33 17.67
N LEU A 207 2.55 -15.46 16.96
CA LEU A 207 2.51 -15.49 15.49
C LEU A 207 1.11 -15.18 14.96
N GLU A 208 0.06 -15.65 15.64
CA GLU A 208 -1.33 -15.30 15.31
C GLU A 208 -1.60 -13.81 15.51
N GLU A 209 -1.10 -13.20 16.58
CA GLU A 209 -1.19 -11.75 16.77
C GLU A 209 -0.50 -10.98 15.62
N GLN A 210 0.63 -11.50 15.10
CA GLN A 210 1.27 -10.94 13.91
C GLN A 210 0.44 -11.13 12.65
N VAL A 211 -0.14 -12.32 12.43
CA VAL A 211 -1.04 -12.60 11.30
C VAL A 211 -2.25 -11.66 11.35
N VAL A 212 -2.91 -11.56 12.51
CA VAL A 212 -4.08 -10.71 12.70
C VAL A 212 -3.70 -9.23 12.58
N GLY A 213 -2.60 -8.79 13.20
CA GLY A 213 -2.09 -7.43 13.06
C GLY A 213 -1.78 -7.06 11.61
N ARG A 214 -1.29 -8.02 10.82
CA ARG A 214 -1.09 -7.86 9.37
C ARG A 214 -2.39 -7.87 8.59
N ARG A 215 -3.34 -8.76 8.88
CA ARG A 215 -4.64 -8.81 8.22
C ARG A 215 -5.51 -7.58 8.53
N VAL A 216 -5.40 -7.03 9.73
CA VAL A 216 -5.98 -5.73 10.08
C VAL A 216 -5.26 -4.59 9.35
N GLY A 217 -3.96 -4.74 9.08
CA GLY A 217 -3.18 -3.87 8.19
C GLY A 217 -3.40 -4.09 6.68
N ASP A 218 -3.90 -5.24 6.23
CA ASP A 218 -4.21 -5.56 4.82
C ASP A 218 -5.48 -4.82 4.35
N VAL A 219 -6.32 -4.38 5.27
CA VAL A 219 -7.37 -3.40 4.98
C VAL A 219 -6.75 -2.11 4.40
N ASP A 220 -5.55 -1.71 4.84
CA ASP A 220 -4.85 -0.57 4.25
C ASP A 220 -4.30 -0.88 2.85
N GLU A 221 -3.79 -2.08 2.56
CA GLU A 221 -3.34 -2.42 1.19
C GLU A 221 -4.53 -2.56 0.24
N HIS A 222 -5.58 -3.30 0.59
CA HIS A 222 -6.75 -3.43 -0.27
C HIS A 222 -7.43 -2.08 -0.52
N SER A 223 -7.60 -1.27 0.53
CA SER A 223 -8.15 0.09 0.38
C SER A 223 -7.21 1.00 -0.41
N ALA A 224 -5.89 0.88 -0.26
CA ALA A 224 -4.93 1.64 -1.07
C ALA A 224 -4.89 1.19 -2.54
N VAL A 225 -5.08 -0.11 -2.81
CA VAL A 225 -5.26 -0.66 -4.15
C VAL A 225 -6.54 -0.11 -4.77
N GLU A 226 -7.66 -0.14 -4.05
CA GLU A 226 -8.93 0.41 -4.51
C GLU A 226 -8.83 1.92 -4.78
N LEU A 227 -8.20 2.67 -3.87
CA LEU A 227 -7.98 4.11 -4.02
C LEU A 227 -7.12 4.43 -5.25
N ARG A 228 -6.05 3.66 -5.48
CA ARG A 228 -5.21 3.75 -6.69
C ARG A 228 -6.03 3.48 -7.95
N ASP A 229 -6.84 2.42 -7.96
CA ASP A 229 -7.62 2.03 -9.15
C ASP A 229 -8.72 3.04 -9.46
N ARG A 230 -9.36 3.61 -8.44
CA ARG A 230 -10.30 4.73 -8.59
C ARG A 230 -9.60 5.95 -9.16
N ALA A 231 -8.46 6.36 -8.60
CA ALA A 231 -7.70 7.51 -9.09
C ALA A 231 -7.22 7.32 -10.54
N ALA A 232 -6.77 6.10 -10.88
CA ALA A 232 -6.34 5.75 -12.24
C ALA A 232 -7.50 5.77 -13.23
N THR A 233 -8.64 5.20 -12.85
CA THR A 233 -9.86 5.23 -13.67
C THR A 233 -10.30 6.67 -13.94
N TYR A 234 -10.35 7.48 -12.89
CA TYR A 234 -10.72 8.89 -12.99
C TYR A 234 -9.79 9.68 -13.91
N LEU A 235 -8.47 9.44 -13.83
CA LEU A 235 -7.52 10.07 -14.76
C LEU A 235 -7.74 9.58 -16.20
N LEU A 236 -7.93 8.27 -16.40
CA LEU A 236 -8.09 7.66 -17.73
C LEU A 236 -9.33 8.16 -18.48
N GLU A 237 -10.44 8.43 -17.78
CA GLU A 237 -11.63 9.05 -18.38
C GLU A 237 -11.30 10.41 -18.99
N ALA A 238 -10.64 11.29 -18.22
CA ALA A 238 -10.22 12.60 -18.69
C ALA A 238 -9.20 12.50 -19.84
N VAL A 239 -8.24 11.58 -19.72
CA VAL A 239 -7.23 11.35 -20.76
C VAL A 239 -7.89 10.89 -22.07
N ARG A 240 -8.82 9.94 -22.02
CA ARG A 240 -9.49 9.42 -23.23
C ARG A 240 -10.25 10.52 -23.96
N GLU A 241 -11.05 11.28 -23.22
CA GLU A 241 -11.86 12.36 -23.79
C GLU A 241 -10.99 13.42 -24.46
N ILE A 242 -9.97 13.91 -23.75
CA ILE A 242 -9.11 15.00 -24.25
C ILE A 242 -8.23 14.55 -25.41
N ARG A 243 -7.76 13.28 -25.40
CA ARG A 243 -7.03 12.72 -26.53
C ARG A 243 -7.91 12.57 -27.76
N ALA A 244 -9.15 12.10 -27.60
CA ALA A 244 -10.10 11.99 -28.71
C ALA A 244 -10.42 13.37 -29.32
N ALA A 245 -10.73 14.35 -28.47
CA ALA A 245 -10.98 15.72 -28.90
C ALA A 245 -9.75 16.33 -29.59
N GLY A 246 -8.56 16.18 -29.02
CA GLY A 246 -7.31 16.67 -29.62
C GLY A 246 -7.03 16.03 -30.98
N ALA A 247 -7.23 14.71 -31.10
CA ALA A 247 -7.08 14.01 -32.38
C ALA A 247 -8.08 14.51 -33.44
N TYR A 248 -9.32 14.79 -33.05
CA TYR A 248 -10.35 15.29 -33.97
C TYR A 248 -10.10 16.74 -34.41
N VAL A 249 -9.81 17.63 -33.44
CA VAL A 249 -9.53 19.05 -33.66
C VAL A 249 -8.32 19.24 -34.56
N PHE A 250 -7.25 18.49 -34.31
CA PHE A 250 -5.97 18.62 -35.01
C PHE A 250 -5.77 17.54 -36.09
N ARG A 251 -6.84 16.92 -36.60
CA ARG A 251 -6.75 15.84 -37.61
C ARG A 251 -6.01 16.24 -38.90
N THR A 252 -6.02 17.53 -39.25
CA THR A 252 -5.30 18.10 -40.41
C THR A 252 -3.92 18.68 -40.03
N ALA A 253 -3.56 18.68 -38.75
CA ALA A 253 -2.31 19.19 -38.22
C ALA A 253 -1.56 18.06 -37.47
N PRO A 254 -0.94 17.11 -38.21
CA PRO A 254 -0.40 15.87 -37.65
C PRO A 254 0.65 16.09 -36.56
N GLU A 255 1.44 17.16 -36.65
CA GLU A 255 2.44 17.57 -35.66
C GLU A 255 1.80 17.96 -34.31
N ILE A 256 0.63 18.60 -34.34
CA ILE A 256 -0.08 19.00 -33.12
C ILE A 256 -0.84 17.79 -32.57
N ALA A 257 -1.52 17.03 -33.43
CA ALA A 257 -2.19 15.79 -33.04
C ALA A 257 -1.22 14.78 -32.39
N ALA A 258 0.05 14.75 -32.81
CA ALA A 258 1.08 13.93 -32.20
C ALA A 258 1.28 14.22 -30.71
N ARG A 259 1.16 15.47 -30.29
CA ARG A 259 1.34 15.91 -28.89
C ARG A 259 0.23 15.43 -27.96
N PHE A 260 -0.91 15.04 -28.51
CA PHE A 260 -2.01 14.43 -27.76
C PHE A 260 -1.87 12.90 -27.64
N ARG A 261 -0.96 12.26 -28.40
CA ARG A 261 -0.75 10.81 -28.29
C ARG A 261 0.07 10.44 -27.05
N GLY A 262 -0.25 9.29 -26.45
CA GLY A 262 0.53 8.74 -25.33
C GLY A 262 1.91 8.28 -25.79
N ALA A 263 2.97 8.78 -25.14
CA ALA A 263 4.35 8.41 -25.45
C ALA A 263 4.60 6.93 -25.17
N TYR A 264 4.01 6.38 -24.12
CA TYR A 264 4.17 4.97 -23.74
C TYR A 264 3.55 4.03 -24.79
N ASP A 265 2.35 4.35 -25.27
CA ASP A 265 1.70 3.57 -26.34
C ASP A 265 2.44 3.66 -27.67
N ALA A 266 3.00 4.83 -28.00
CA ALA A 266 3.83 5.00 -29.20
C ALA A 266 5.11 4.15 -29.11
N GLN A 267 5.79 4.18 -27.97
CA GLN A 267 7.00 3.40 -27.71
C GLN A 267 6.71 1.89 -27.71
N ARG A 268 5.63 1.45 -27.05
CA ARG A 268 5.20 0.05 -27.06
C ARG A 268 4.85 -0.45 -28.46
N ARG A 269 4.24 0.37 -29.30
CA ARG A 269 3.95 0.04 -30.71
C ARG A 269 5.22 0.01 -31.58
N ALA A 270 6.21 0.85 -31.30
CA ALA A 270 7.50 0.86 -31.97
C ALA A 270 8.33 -0.39 -31.64
N HIS A 271 8.26 -0.87 -30.40
CA HIS A 271 8.98 -2.08 -29.95
C HIS A 271 8.21 -3.40 -30.19
N ARG A 272 7.00 -3.37 -30.77
CA ARG A 272 6.30 -4.59 -31.17
C ARG A 272 7.04 -5.27 -32.32
N THR A 273 7.46 -6.50 -32.07
CA THR A 273 8.08 -7.35 -33.09
C THR A 273 7.08 -7.66 -34.22
N PRO A 274 7.53 -7.98 -35.45
CA PRO A 274 6.64 -8.35 -36.56
C PRO A 274 5.67 -9.50 -36.22
N LYS A 275 6.08 -10.40 -35.31
CA LYS A 275 5.27 -11.54 -34.83
C LYS A 275 4.07 -11.13 -33.97
N ASP A 276 4.15 -10.00 -33.27
CA ASP A 276 3.03 -9.45 -32.50
C ASP A 276 2.04 -8.67 -33.37
N LYS A 277 2.51 -8.14 -34.52
CA LYS A 277 1.68 -7.41 -35.49
C LYS A 277 0.76 -8.36 -36.29
N SER A 278 1.22 -9.58 -36.58
CA SER A 278 0.41 -10.59 -37.28
C SER A 278 -0.73 -11.16 -36.43
N LYS A 279 -0.52 -11.37 -35.11
CA LYS A 279 -1.58 -11.82 -34.19
C LYS A 279 -2.69 -10.76 -33.98
N ALA A 280 -2.34 -9.47 -33.99
CA ALA A 280 -3.33 -8.40 -33.85
C ALA A 280 -4.20 -8.23 -35.11
N ASN A 281 -3.62 -8.38 -36.30
CA ASN A 281 -4.37 -8.31 -37.56
C ASN A 281 -5.19 -9.59 -37.84
N GLY A 282 -4.77 -10.74 -37.32
CA GLY A 282 -5.54 -12.00 -37.41
C GLY A 282 -6.84 -11.99 -36.60
N ALA A 283 -6.93 -11.20 -35.53
CA ALA A 283 -8.15 -11.09 -34.71
C ALA A 283 -9.25 -10.23 -35.35
N THR A 284 -8.95 -9.41 -36.36
CA THR A 284 -9.93 -8.57 -37.06
C THR A 284 -10.48 -9.23 -38.34
N SER A 285 -9.90 -10.36 -38.78
CA SER A 285 -10.31 -11.07 -40.01
C SER A 285 -11.21 -12.29 -39.76
N ALA A 286 -11.60 -12.57 -38.50
CA ALA A 286 -12.37 -13.77 -38.14
C ALA A 286 -13.90 -13.54 -38.01
N ASN A 287 -14.44 -12.39 -38.47
CA ASN A 287 -15.88 -12.14 -38.40
C ASN A 287 -16.43 -11.54 -39.71
N GLY A 288 -16.34 -12.31 -40.79
CA GLY A 288 -16.83 -11.90 -42.10
C GLY A 288 -16.73 -13.00 -43.13
N GLY A 289 -17.48 -14.09 -42.94
CA GLY A 289 -17.57 -15.13 -43.97
C GLY A 289 -18.40 -16.33 -43.54
N ALA A 290 -19.61 -16.38 -44.10
CA ALA A 290 -20.41 -17.56 -44.48
C ALA A 290 -21.81 -17.57 -43.86
N ASN A 291 -22.79 -17.10 -44.63
CA ASN A 291 -24.05 -17.83 -44.70
C ASN A 291 -24.57 -17.84 -46.14
N THR A 292 -24.21 -18.88 -46.87
CA THR A 292 -24.81 -19.31 -48.14
C THR A 292 -25.22 -20.76 -47.96
N THR A 293 -26.54 -21.02 -47.97
CA THR A 293 -27.27 -22.20 -48.49
C THR A 293 -28.67 -22.19 -47.85
N ALA A 294 -29.73 -21.84 -48.58
CA ALA A 294 -30.49 -22.70 -49.47
C ALA A 294 -31.36 -23.74 -48.73
N SER A 295 -32.65 -23.43 -48.57
CA SER A 295 -33.81 -24.27 -48.88
C SER A 295 -35.06 -23.39 -48.90
#